data_AF-A0A2N5NEY5-F1
#
_entry.id   AF-A0A2N5NEY5-F1
#
_cell.length_a   1.000
_cell.length_b   1.000
_cell.length_c   1.000
_cell.angle_alpha   90.00
_cell.angle_beta   90.00
_cell.angle_gamma   90.00
#
_symmetry.space_group_name_H-M   'P 1'
#
loop_
_entity.id
_entity.type
_entity.pdbx_description
1 polymer ?
#
loop_
_entity_poly.entity_id
_entity_poly.type
_entity_poly.pdbx_seq_one_letter_code
_entity_poly.pdbx_strand_id
1 'polypeptide(L)'
;MKLKVRFEDKFQTIELDAKATEEMWITLSIEADEDITQEEKEQLIQDEWDKQFNRPEYNNWHKETRHIDPAPKRKRMDGRAGYICADEDDASFDIMDYLNTYDPTEDYGNKFEYEERCKKIRAEVKPAQADMLIAIILDGMTVAEYAESIGDTANNVSHRYRRTVNNLKKIF
;
A
#
# COMPACT_ATOMS: atom_id res chain seq x y z
N MET A 1 17.21 -10.67 41.28
CA MET A 1 16.39 -11.78 40.73
C MET A 1 17.12 -12.52 39.60
N LYS A 2 16.66 -13.72 39.21
CA LYS A 2 17.17 -14.47 38.04
C LYS A 2 16.10 -14.53 36.95
N LEU A 3 16.26 -13.73 35.90
CA LEU A 3 15.29 -13.66 34.80
C LEU A 3 15.55 -14.77 33.78
N LYS A 4 14.51 -15.54 33.45
CA LYS A 4 14.55 -16.53 32.36
C LYS A 4 14.13 -15.86 31.05
N VAL A 5 15.00 -15.94 30.05
CA VAL A 5 14.77 -15.39 28.72
C VAL A 5 14.85 -16.52 27.70
N ARG A 6 13.87 -16.59 26.80
CA ARG A 6 13.88 -17.52 25.68
C ARG A 6 14.62 -16.89 24.52
N PHE A 7 15.68 -17.54 24.07
CA PHE A 7 16.39 -17.21 22.83
C PHE A 7 16.33 -18.40 21.88
N GLU A 8 15.71 -18.21 20.72
CA GLU A 8 15.28 -19.29 19.83
C GLU A 8 14.42 -20.33 20.58
N ASP A 9 14.91 -21.57 20.71
CA ASP A 9 14.23 -22.68 21.39
C ASP A 9 14.83 -22.99 22.77
N LYS A 10 15.74 -22.16 23.28
CA LYS A 10 16.45 -22.41 24.54
C LYS A 10 16.19 -21.29 25.55
N PHE A 11 16.01 -21.67 26.81
CA PHE A 11 15.97 -20.72 27.91
C PHE A 11 17.38 -20.47 28.45
N GLN A 12 17.71 -19.19 28.60
CA GLN A 12 18.90 -18.70 29.27
C GLN A 12 18.48 -17.94 30.52
N THR A 13 19.39 -17.78 31.47
CA THR A 13 19.12 -17.07 32.73
C THR A 13 20.08 -15.92 32.88
N ILE A 14 19.54 -14.73 33.15
CA ILE A 14 20.29 -13.49 33.37
C ILE A 14 20.12 -13.11 34.83
N GLU A 15 21.23 -12.82 35.51
CA GLU A 15 21.21 -12.31 36.88
C GLU A 15 20.99 -10.80 36.85
N LEU A 16 19.90 -10.34 37.47
CA LEU A 16 19.56 -8.93 37.58
C LEU A 16 19.88 -8.44 38.99
N ASP A 17 20.60 -7.32 39.07
CA ASP A 17 20.80 -6.59 40.32
C ASP A 17 19.51 -5.84 40.73
N ALA A 18 19.51 -5.26 41.93
CA ALA A 18 18.33 -4.59 42.48
C ALA A 18 17.87 -3.41 41.59
N LYS A 19 18.83 -2.66 41.04
CA LYS A 19 18.55 -1.50 40.19
C LYS A 19 17.94 -1.93 38.85
N ALA A 20 18.51 -2.94 38.19
CA ALA A 20 17.98 -3.49 36.94
C ALA A 20 16.61 -4.14 37.14
N THR A 21 16.34 -4.70 38.33
CA THR A 21 15.02 -5.25 38.67
C THR A 21 13.94 -4.14 38.73
N GLU A 22 14.28 -2.97 39.30
CA GLU A 22 13.38 -1.81 39.30
C GLU A 22 13.19 -1.20 37.91
N GLU A 23 14.27 -1.06 37.14
CA GLU A 23 14.20 -0.60 35.75
C GLU A 23 13.33 -1.54 34.90
N MET A 24 13.42 -2.85 35.13
CA MET A 24 12.59 -3.84 34.45
C MET A 24 11.11 -3.72 34.84
N TRP A 25 10.81 -3.51 36.11
CA TRP A 25 9.44 -3.27 36.59
C TRP A 25 8.78 -2.09 35.88
N ILE A 26 9.52 -0.98 35.73
CA ILE A 26 9.06 0.21 35.01
C ILE A 26 8.92 -0.09 33.51
N THR A 27 9.90 -0.78 32.91
CA THR A 27 9.90 -1.11 31.48
C THR A 27 8.71 -1.98 31.09
N LEU A 28 8.37 -2.95 31.93
CA LEU A 28 7.22 -3.83 31.73
C LEU A 28 5.87 -3.17 32.06
N SER A 29 5.89 -1.91 32.55
CA SER A 29 4.70 -1.12 32.88
C SER A 29 3.74 -1.88 33.81
N ILE A 30 4.29 -2.54 34.83
CA ILE A 30 3.51 -3.37 35.75
C ILE A 30 2.83 -2.46 36.78
N GLU A 31 1.51 -2.41 36.73
CA GLU A 31 0.67 -1.76 37.73
C GLU A 31 0.23 -2.80 38.77
N ALA A 32 0.70 -2.64 40.00
CA ALA A 32 0.29 -3.45 41.15
C ALA A 32 0.27 -2.58 42.42
N ASP A 33 -0.47 -3.03 43.45
CA ASP A 33 -0.62 -2.31 44.71
C ASP A 33 0.74 -2.08 45.41
N GLU A 34 0.86 -1.04 46.24
CA GLU A 34 2.16 -0.66 46.86
C GLU A 34 2.70 -1.71 47.86
N ASP A 35 1.86 -2.63 48.34
CA ASP A 35 2.18 -3.62 49.39
C ASP A 35 2.50 -5.03 48.85
N ILE A 36 3.15 -5.14 47.70
CA ILE A 36 3.64 -6.44 47.17
C ILE A 36 4.97 -6.83 47.80
N THR A 37 5.10 -8.12 48.15
CA THR A 37 6.39 -8.65 48.59
C THR A 37 7.40 -8.69 47.44
N GLN A 38 8.69 -8.72 47.79
CA GLN A 38 9.75 -8.79 46.77
C GLN A 38 9.63 -10.05 45.91
N GLU A 39 9.24 -11.20 46.48
CA GLU A 39 9.07 -12.45 45.75
C GLU A 39 7.93 -12.38 44.73
N GLU A 40 6.80 -11.76 45.10
CA GLU A 40 5.67 -11.53 44.19
C GLU A 40 6.05 -10.56 43.06
N LYS A 41 6.83 -9.52 43.37
CA LYS A 41 7.38 -8.59 42.38
C LYS A 41 8.23 -9.34 41.33
N GLU A 42 9.12 -10.22 41.79
CA GLU A 42 9.99 -11.00 40.89
C GLU A 42 9.18 -11.98 40.02
N GLN A 43 8.11 -12.59 40.56
CA GLN A 43 7.21 -13.45 39.80
C GLN A 43 6.45 -12.68 38.72
N LEU A 44 5.88 -11.53 39.06
CA LEU A 44 5.14 -10.69 38.11
C LEU A 44 6.02 -10.20 36.95
N ILE A 45 7.27 -9.84 37.24
CA ILE A 45 8.25 -9.49 36.19
C ILE A 45 8.48 -10.67 35.25
N GLN A 46 8.66 -11.88 35.79
CA GLN A 46 8.88 -13.06 34.95
C GLN A 46 7.65 -13.39 34.11
N ASP A 47 6.45 -13.30 34.67
CA ASP A 47 5.19 -13.59 33.98
C ASP A 47 4.93 -12.61 32.84
N GLU A 48 5.12 -11.31 33.07
CA GLU A 48 4.98 -10.30 32.01
C GLU A 48 6.07 -10.42 30.95
N TRP A 49 7.30 -10.73 31.35
CA TRP A 49 8.38 -11.02 30.41
C TRP A 49 8.04 -12.23 29.53
N ASP A 50 7.49 -13.29 30.13
CA ASP A 50 7.10 -14.49 29.39
C ASP A 50 5.98 -14.20 28.38
N LYS A 51 5.00 -13.39 28.81
CA LYS A 51 3.90 -12.95 27.95
C LYS A 51 4.36 -12.04 26.83
N GLN A 52 5.35 -11.17 27.02
CA GLN A 52 5.73 -10.21 25.98
C GLN A 52 6.83 -10.78 25.06
N PHE A 53 7.82 -11.46 25.62
CA PHE A 53 9.08 -11.76 24.92
C PHE A 53 9.37 -13.26 24.79
N ASN A 54 8.95 -14.11 25.73
CA ASN A 54 9.25 -15.55 25.64
C ASN A 54 8.20 -16.38 24.88
N ARG A 55 7.23 -15.72 24.22
CA ARG A 55 6.26 -16.40 23.36
C ARG A 55 6.96 -17.18 22.23
N PRO A 56 6.55 -18.43 21.94
CA PRO A 56 7.07 -19.19 20.81
C PRO A 56 6.97 -18.44 19.48
N GLU A 57 5.94 -17.61 19.32
CA GLU A 57 5.65 -16.89 18.08
C GLU A 57 6.49 -15.62 17.93
N TYR A 58 6.85 -14.95 19.02
CA TYR A 58 7.56 -13.66 18.99
C TYR A 58 9.05 -13.84 18.60
N ASN A 59 9.66 -14.95 19.02
CA ASN A 59 11.06 -15.25 18.70
C ASN A 59 11.27 -15.87 17.30
N ASN A 60 10.23 -15.88 16.46
CA ASN A 60 10.36 -16.32 15.06
C ASN A 60 10.76 -15.18 14.12
N TRP A 61 10.93 -13.94 14.59
CA TRP A 61 11.37 -12.83 13.73
C TRP A 61 12.63 -13.18 12.94
N HIS A 62 13.65 -13.73 13.60
CA HIS A 62 14.88 -14.16 12.92
C HIS A 62 14.68 -15.33 11.94
N LYS A 63 13.66 -16.18 12.15
CA LYS A 63 13.31 -17.29 11.26
C LYS A 63 12.61 -16.78 10.01
N GLU A 64 11.64 -15.88 10.18
CA GLU A 64 10.86 -15.26 9.10
C GLU A 64 11.70 -14.27 8.28
N THR A 65 12.63 -13.56 8.92
CA THR A 65 13.44 -12.51 8.27
C THR A 65 14.81 -12.97 7.79
N ARG A 66 15.22 -14.22 8.06
CA ARG A 66 16.53 -14.78 7.61
C ARG A 66 16.73 -14.69 6.10
N HIS A 67 15.65 -14.68 5.34
CA HIS A 67 15.66 -14.65 3.88
C HIS A 67 15.14 -13.33 3.30
N ILE A 68 14.90 -12.33 4.14
CA ILE A 68 14.65 -10.96 3.66
C ILE A 68 16.02 -10.36 3.36
N ASP A 69 16.39 -10.39 2.09
CA ASP A 69 17.58 -9.68 1.60
C ASP A 69 17.36 -8.18 1.85
N PRO A 70 18.21 -7.49 2.63
CA PRO A 70 18.10 -6.04 2.85
C PRO A 70 18.25 -5.24 1.54
N ALA A 71 18.83 -5.83 0.50
CA ALA A 71 18.90 -5.27 -0.84
C ALA A 71 18.26 -6.25 -1.83
N PRO A 72 16.92 -6.38 -1.85
CA PRO A 72 16.25 -7.39 -2.66
C PRO A 72 16.52 -7.14 -4.14
N LYS A 73 17.42 -7.93 -4.73
CA LYS A 73 17.71 -7.85 -6.17
C LYS A 73 16.63 -8.61 -6.92
N ARG A 74 16.01 -7.96 -7.92
CA ARG A 74 15.09 -8.65 -8.82
C ARG A 74 15.86 -9.70 -9.64
N LYS A 75 15.21 -10.83 -9.93
CA LYS A 75 15.75 -11.82 -10.88
C LYS A 75 15.81 -11.20 -12.28
N ARG A 76 16.74 -11.68 -13.12
CA ARG A 76 16.88 -11.18 -14.49
C ARG A 76 15.59 -11.40 -15.28
N MET A 77 15.17 -10.40 -16.05
CA MET A 77 13.96 -10.44 -16.88
C MET A 77 14.18 -11.17 -18.22
N ASP A 78 15.43 -11.46 -18.59
CA ASP A 78 15.83 -12.09 -19.85
C ASP A 78 15.80 -13.63 -19.84
N GLY A 79 15.21 -14.22 -18.80
CA GLY A 79 15.09 -15.67 -18.62
C GLY A 79 16.40 -16.39 -18.27
N ARG A 80 17.53 -15.68 -18.13
CA ARG A 80 18.79 -16.26 -17.66
C ARG A 80 18.85 -16.31 -16.13
N ALA A 81 19.61 -17.26 -15.60
CA ALA A 81 19.85 -17.35 -14.16
C ALA A 81 20.63 -16.14 -13.64
N GLY A 82 20.26 -15.68 -12.43
CA GLY A 82 20.94 -14.58 -11.74
C GLY A 82 19.99 -13.43 -11.37
N TYR A 83 20.60 -12.35 -10.89
CA TYR A 83 19.91 -11.12 -10.49
C TYR A 83 20.24 -9.97 -11.44
N ILE A 84 19.36 -8.97 -11.50
CA ILE A 84 19.65 -7.72 -12.20
C ILE A 84 20.77 -7.02 -11.41
N CYS A 85 21.92 -6.84 -12.04
CA CYS A 85 23.03 -6.05 -11.56
C CYS A 85 23.53 -5.16 -12.70
N ALA A 86 23.81 -3.90 -12.40
CA ALA A 86 24.66 -3.09 -13.27
C ALA A 86 26.06 -3.71 -13.33
N ASP A 87 26.75 -3.50 -14.44
CA ASP A 87 28.21 -3.46 -14.38
C ASP A 87 28.62 -2.20 -13.60
N GLU A 88 29.74 -2.26 -12.88
CA GLU A 88 30.21 -1.20 -11.97
C GLU A 88 30.38 0.17 -12.68
N ASP A 89 30.59 0.13 -14.00
CA ASP A 89 30.80 1.30 -14.88
C ASP A 89 29.57 1.65 -15.74
N ASP A 90 28.45 0.94 -15.60
CA ASP A 90 27.24 1.21 -16.39
C ASP A 90 26.43 2.37 -15.79
N ALA A 91 26.81 3.60 -16.17
CA ALA A 91 26.12 4.82 -15.78
C ALA A 91 24.67 4.91 -16.32
N SER A 92 24.25 4.01 -17.22
CA SER A 92 22.87 3.96 -17.73
C SER A 92 21.95 3.07 -16.91
N PHE A 93 22.49 2.29 -15.97
CA PHE A 93 21.71 1.43 -15.11
C PHE A 93 21.12 2.22 -13.92
N ASP A 94 19.81 2.41 -13.91
CA ASP A 94 19.07 2.82 -12.72
C ASP A 94 18.24 1.65 -12.18
N ILE A 95 18.48 1.27 -10.93
CA ILE A 95 17.71 0.22 -10.26
C ILE A 95 16.24 0.66 -10.07
N MET A 96 15.97 1.96 -9.98
CA MET A 96 14.63 2.51 -9.83
C MET A 96 13.76 2.22 -11.05
N ASP A 97 14.32 2.19 -12.26
CA ASP A 97 13.59 1.81 -13.47
C ASP A 97 13.04 0.38 -13.40
N TYR A 98 13.71 -0.51 -12.66
CA TYR A 98 13.28 -1.89 -12.47
C TYR A 98 12.40 -2.10 -11.24
N LEU A 99 12.47 -1.22 -10.23
CA LEU A 99 11.57 -1.24 -9.07
C LEU A 99 10.24 -0.55 -9.36
N ASN A 100 10.20 0.39 -10.31
CA ASN A 100 9.00 1.12 -10.64
C ASN A 100 7.98 0.16 -11.27
N THR A 101 6.85 -0.06 -10.58
CA THR A 101 5.68 -0.75 -11.15
C THR A 101 4.82 0.18 -12.00
N TYR A 102 5.15 1.48 -12.03
CA TYR A 102 4.51 2.43 -12.92
C TYR A 102 5.05 2.21 -14.33
N ASP A 103 4.20 1.71 -15.21
CA ASP A 103 4.45 1.72 -16.64
C ASP A 103 4.22 3.16 -17.15
N PRO A 104 5.24 3.86 -17.67
CA PRO A 104 5.08 5.22 -18.19
C PRO A 104 4.14 5.31 -19.40
N THR A 105 3.85 4.18 -20.05
CA THR A 105 2.85 4.09 -21.12
C THR A 105 1.43 3.92 -20.58
N GLU A 106 1.27 3.50 -19.33
CA GLU A 106 -0.03 3.43 -18.66
C GLU A 106 -0.34 4.77 -17.99
N ASP A 107 -1.18 5.56 -18.65
CA ASP A 107 -1.64 6.86 -18.17
C ASP A 107 -2.71 6.69 -17.06
N TYR A 108 -2.29 6.17 -15.90
CA TYR A 108 -3.14 5.95 -14.74
C TYR A 108 -3.82 7.25 -14.26
N GLY A 109 -3.13 8.39 -14.35
CA GLY A 109 -3.68 9.70 -14.02
C GLY A 109 -4.87 10.07 -14.90
N ASN A 110 -4.74 9.89 -16.21
CA ASN A 110 -5.81 10.18 -17.17
C ASN A 110 -6.99 9.22 -17.05
N LYS A 111 -6.78 7.93 -16.73
CA LYS A 111 -7.89 7.00 -16.47
C LYS A 111 -8.74 7.44 -15.26
N PHE A 112 -8.11 7.86 -14.17
CA PHE A 112 -8.84 8.35 -12.99
C PHE A 112 -9.60 9.65 -13.30
N GLU A 113 -8.94 10.59 -13.97
CA GLU A 113 -9.58 11.83 -14.43
C GLU A 113 -10.75 11.57 -15.40
N TYR A 114 -10.60 10.61 -16.31
CA TYR A 114 -11.63 10.22 -17.27
C TYR A 114 -12.88 9.67 -16.56
N GLU A 115 -12.70 8.76 -15.59
CA GLU A 115 -13.82 8.23 -14.82
C GLU A 115 -14.54 9.31 -13.99
N GLU A 116 -13.80 10.21 -13.36
CA GLU A 116 -14.40 11.34 -12.64
C GLU A 116 -15.17 12.28 -13.56
N ARG A 117 -14.63 12.60 -14.73
CA ARG A 117 -15.31 13.42 -15.76
C ARG A 117 -16.59 12.74 -16.24
N CYS A 118 -16.54 11.43 -16.50
CA CYS A 118 -17.73 10.64 -16.87
C CYS A 118 -18.81 10.66 -15.78
N LYS A 119 -18.43 10.49 -14.51
CA LYS A 119 -19.36 10.53 -13.37
C LYS A 119 -20.05 11.90 -13.27
N LYS A 120 -19.30 13.00 -13.39
CA LYS A 120 -19.85 14.37 -13.37
C LYS A 120 -20.84 14.60 -14.52
N ILE A 121 -20.51 14.18 -15.73
CA ILE A 121 -21.40 14.34 -16.89
C ILE A 121 -22.70 13.52 -16.68
N ARG A 122 -22.60 12.26 -16.24
CA ARG A 122 -23.77 11.40 -16.02
C ARG A 122 -24.68 11.86 -14.88
N ALA A 123 -24.16 12.60 -13.90
CA ALA A 123 -24.96 13.19 -12.84
C ALA A 123 -25.84 14.35 -13.35
N GLU A 124 -25.35 15.12 -14.32
CA GLU A 124 -25.95 16.40 -14.70
C GLU A 124 -26.91 16.31 -15.90
N VAL A 125 -26.72 15.33 -16.78
CA VAL A 125 -27.54 15.17 -17.99
C VAL A 125 -28.17 13.78 -18.11
N LYS A 126 -29.19 13.65 -18.95
CA LYS A 126 -29.85 12.36 -19.21
C LYS A 126 -28.86 11.36 -19.81
N PRO A 127 -29.04 10.04 -19.60
CA PRO A 127 -28.10 9.01 -20.07
C PRO A 127 -27.72 9.13 -21.56
N ALA A 128 -28.72 9.23 -22.45
CA ALA A 128 -28.48 9.37 -23.89
C ALA A 128 -27.80 10.68 -24.32
N GLN A 129 -27.75 11.70 -23.44
CA GLN A 129 -26.99 12.92 -23.64
C GLN A 129 -25.59 12.79 -23.06
N ALA A 130 -25.44 12.11 -21.92
CA ALA A 130 -24.16 11.82 -21.30
C ALA A 130 -23.29 10.97 -22.23
N ASP A 131 -23.84 9.88 -22.76
CA ASP A 131 -23.10 8.97 -23.65
C ASP A 131 -22.60 9.69 -24.91
N MET A 132 -23.43 10.58 -25.47
CA MET A 132 -23.04 11.43 -26.60
C MET A 132 -21.90 12.40 -26.27
N LEU A 133 -21.93 13.02 -25.08
CA LEU A 133 -20.89 13.95 -24.67
C LEU A 133 -19.59 13.24 -24.35
N ILE A 134 -19.66 12.08 -23.69
CA ILE A 134 -18.49 11.26 -23.38
C ILE A 134 -17.83 10.83 -24.70
N ALA A 135 -18.61 10.30 -25.63
CA ALA A 135 -18.10 9.88 -26.94
C ALA A 135 -17.43 11.00 -27.75
N ILE A 136 -18.06 12.18 -27.79
CA ILE A 136 -17.56 13.28 -28.65
C ILE A 136 -16.46 14.09 -27.96
N ILE A 137 -16.56 14.34 -26.65
CA ILE A 137 -15.67 15.27 -25.92
C ILE A 137 -14.54 14.52 -25.22
N LEU A 138 -14.80 13.35 -24.64
CA LEU A 138 -13.79 12.58 -23.89
C LEU A 138 -13.12 11.53 -24.77
N ASP A 139 -13.87 10.79 -25.59
CA ASP A 139 -13.32 9.74 -26.45
C ASP A 139 -12.85 10.28 -27.82
N GLY A 140 -13.14 11.54 -28.13
CA GLY A 140 -12.66 12.23 -29.34
C GLY A 140 -13.36 11.82 -30.64
N MET A 141 -14.52 11.14 -30.58
CA MET A 141 -15.28 10.79 -31.78
C MET A 141 -15.85 12.03 -32.48
N THR A 142 -15.93 11.99 -33.79
CA THR A 142 -16.66 12.99 -34.55
C THR A 142 -18.18 12.79 -34.42
N VAL A 143 -18.95 13.86 -34.66
CA VAL A 143 -20.42 13.81 -34.64
C VAL A 143 -20.98 12.81 -35.66
N ALA A 144 -20.28 12.60 -36.78
CA ALA A 144 -20.68 11.65 -37.81
C ALA A 144 -20.46 10.20 -37.36
N GLU A 145 -19.30 9.89 -36.79
CA GLU A 145 -18.98 8.55 -36.25
C GLU A 145 -19.91 8.17 -35.10
N TYR A 146 -20.23 9.11 -34.20
CA TYR A 146 -21.19 8.87 -33.14
C TYR A 146 -22.62 8.69 -33.68
N ALA A 147 -23.00 9.40 -34.74
CA ALA A 147 -24.31 9.22 -35.36
C ALA A 147 -24.44 7.83 -36.01
N GLU A 148 -23.38 7.36 -36.67
CA GLU A 148 -23.31 6.03 -37.27
C GLU A 148 -23.38 4.92 -36.21
N SER A 149 -22.70 5.10 -35.06
CA SER A 149 -22.72 4.11 -33.97
C SER A 149 -24.09 3.90 -33.33
N ILE A 150 -24.97 4.92 -33.37
CA ILE A 150 -26.35 4.85 -32.86
C ILE A 150 -27.41 4.67 -33.96
N GLY A 151 -26.99 4.61 -35.23
CA GLY A 151 -27.90 4.52 -36.38
C GLY A 151 -28.78 5.77 -36.60
N ASP A 152 -28.31 6.96 -36.21
CA ASP A 152 -29.00 8.25 -36.39
C ASP A 152 -28.31 9.09 -37.50
N THR A 153 -28.92 10.20 -37.86
CA THR A 153 -28.36 11.14 -38.83
C THR A 153 -27.42 12.14 -38.15
N ALA A 154 -26.29 12.46 -38.79
CA ALA A 154 -25.31 13.41 -38.28
C ALA A 154 -25.92 14.80 -37.96
N ASN A 155 -26.92 15.24 -38.73
CA ASN A 155 -27.63 16.50 -38.47
C ASN A 155 -28.42 16.47 -37.16
N ASN A 156 -29.17 15.39 -36.89
CA ASN A 156 -29.90 15.24 -35.63
C ASN A 156 -28.97 15.26 -34.43
N VAL A 157 -27.87 14.49 -34.50
CA VAL A 157 -26.86 14.44 -33.44
C VAL A 157 -26.21 15.82 -33.26
N SER A 158 -25.88 16.54 -34.33
CA SER A 158 -25.31 17.89 -34.25
C SER A 158 -26.24 18.88 -33.52
N HIS A 159 -27.54 18.84 -33.82
CA HIS A 159 -28.52 19.69 -33.14
C HIS A 159 -28.69 19.31 -31.66
N ARG A 160 -28.77 18.01 -31.35
CA ARG A 160 -28.83 17.51 -29.97
C ARG A 160 -27.58 17.92 -29.19
N TYR A 161 -26.40 17.73 -29.77
CA TYR A 161 -25.12 18.09 -29.18
C TYR A 161 -25.06 19.57 -28.83
N ARG A 162 -25.34 20.48 -29.78
CA ARG A 162 -25.38 21.93 -29.51
C ARG A 162 -26.34 22.30 -28.39
N ARG A 163 -27.54 21.69 -28.36
CA ARG A 163 -28.52 21.94 -27.30
C ARG A 163 -28.01 21.50 -25.93
N THR A 164 -27.45 20.30 -25.85
CA THR A 164 -26.91 19.76 -24.59
C THR A 164 -25.73 20.59 -24.09
N VAL A 165 -24.80 20.98 -24.97
CA VAL A 165 -23.65 21.84 -24.62
C VAL A 165 -24.11 23.21 -24.10
N ASN A 166 -25.09 23.83 -24.76
CA ASN A 166 -25.63 25.12 -24.32
C ASN A 166 -26.35 25.02 -22.96
N ASN A 167 -26.92 23.87 -22.62
CA ASN A 167 -27.51 23.65 -21.30
C ASN A 167 -26.42 23.44 -20.24
N LEU A 168 -25.36 22.68 -20.56
CA LEU A 168 -24.22 22.49 -19.67
C LEU A 168 -23.50 23.81 -19.34
N LYS A 169 -23.32 24.70 -20.32
CA LYS A 169 -22.77 26.05 -20.13
C LYS A 169 -23.58 26.97 -19.20
N LYS A 170 -24.80 26.58 -18.82
CA LYS A 170 -25.61 27.32 -17.84
C LYS A 170 -25.42 26.79 -16.42
N ILE A 171 -24.88 25.57 -16.30
CA ILE A 171 -24.72 24.85 -15.05
C ILE A 171 -23.27 25.02 -14.55
N PHE A 172 -22.31 24.97 -15.47
CA PHE A 172 -20.89 25.27 -15.28
C PHE A 172 -20.55 26.65 -15.84
#